data_AF-A0A940RRJ8-F1
#
_entry.id   AF-A0A940RRJ8-F1
#
_cell.length_a   1.000
_cell.length_b   1.000
_cell.length_c   1.000
_cell.angle_alpha   90.00
_cell.angle_beta   90.00
_cell.angle_gamma   90.00
#
_symmetry.space_group_name_H-M   'P 1'
#
loop_
_entity.id
_entity.type
_entity.pdbx_description
1 polymer ?
#
loop_
_entity_poly.entity_id
_entity_poly.type
_entity_poly.pdbx_seq_one_letter_code
_entity_poly.pdbx_strand_id
1 'polypeptide(L)'
;MPIDVKPDAAAVESLLARMTLEEKVGQLGVFADMVRPFAPDVNPEVNLGNAAQVLEQVRAGRVGALFNGVGAAEGREIQRVAVEESRLGIP
;
A
#
# COMPACT_ATOMS: atom_id res chain seq x y z
N MET A 1 26.63 1.08 0.84
CA MET A 1 26.66 0.28 2.09
C MET A 1 25.35 -0.49 2.17
N PRO A 2 25.35 -1.82 2.34
CA PRO A 2 24.11 -2.50 2.66
C PRO A 2 23.72 -2.10 4.09
N ILE A 3 22.51 -1.56 4.24
CA ILE A 3 21.96 -1.22 5.54
C ILE A 3 21.39 -2.54 6.09
N ASP A 4 22.14 -3.23 6.95
CA ASP A 4 21.66 -4.45 7.64
C ASP A 4 20.79 -4.03 8.84
N VAL A 5 19.60 -3.50 8.54
CA VAL A 5 18.57 -3.25 9.56
C VAL A 5 17.69 -4.47 9.62
N LYS A 6 17.88 -5.30 10.66
CA LYS A 6 16.92 -6.34 10.98
C LYS A 6 15.69 -5.70 11.63
N PRO A 7 14.47 -6.05 11.20
CA PRO A 7 13.28 -5.59 11.90
C PRO A 7 13.32 -6.09 13.34
N ASP A 8 12.86 -5.24 14.27
CA ASP A 8 12.63 -5.66 15.65
C ASP A 8 11.53 -6.73 15.65
N ALA A 9 11.92 -7.98 15.86
CA ALA A 9 11.01 -9.12 15.89
C ALA A 9 9.90 -8.92 16.92
N ALA A 10 10.18 -8.33 18.08
CA ALA A 10 9.16 -8.09 19.09
C ALA A 10 8.12 -7.06 18.63
N ALA A 11 8.56 -6.01 17.93
CA ALA A 11 7.67 -5.01 17.35
C ALA A 11 6.77 -5.61 16.25
N VAL A 12 7.35 -6.45 15.38
CA VAL A 12 6.60 -7.14 14.33
C VAL A 12 5.57 -8.11 14.91
N GLU A 13 5.95 -8.95 15.87
CA GLU A 13 5.02 -9.88 16.53
C GLU A 13 3.88 -9.13 17.23
N SER A 14 4.17 -8.01 17.91
CA SER A 14 3.15 -7.16 18.52
C SER A 14 2.19 -6.54 17.49
N LEU A 15 2.68 -6.16 16.31
CA LEU A 15 1.83 -5.69 15.21
C LEU A 15 0.95 -6.81 14.67
N LEU A 16 1.52 -7.97 14.35
CA LEU A 16 0.81 -9.14 13.81
C LEU A 16 -0.28 -9.65 14.76
N ALA A 17 -0.06 -9.57 16.07
CA ALA A 17 -1.05 -9.94 17.08
C ALA A 17 -2.28 -9.01 17.10
N ARG A 18 -2.13 -7.76 16.64
CA ARG A 18 -3.23 -6.77 16.58
C ARG A 18 -4.01 -6.81 15.27
N MET A 19 -3.53 -7.52 14.25
CA MET A 19 -4.14 -7.57 12.92
C MET A 19 -5.29 -8.59 12.84
N THR A 20 -6.34 -8.26 12.08
CA THR A 20 -7.33 -9.25 11.63
C THR A 20 -6.74 -10.16 10.56
N LEU A 21 -7.48 -11.21 10.20
CA LEU A 21 -7.07 -12.07 9.08
C LEU A 21 -7.06 -11.29 7.76
N GLU A 22 -8.07 -10.45 7.50
CA GLU A 22 -8.15 -9.65 6.27
C GLU A 22 -6.97 -8.69 6.14
N GLU A 23 -6.53 -8.03 7.21
CA GLU A 23 -5.38 -7.14 7.17
C GLU A 23 -4.09 -7.92 6.91
N LYS A 24 -3.94 -9.14 7.46
CA LYS A 24 -2.79 -10.01 7.17
C LYS A 24 -2.75 -10.41 5.71
N VAL A 25 -3.90 -10.76 5.13
CA VAL A 25 -4.03 -11.02 3.69
C VAL A 25 -3.69 -9.77 2.89
N GLY A 26 -4.16 -8.60 3.34
CA GLY A 26 -3.87 -7.31 2.71
C GLY A 26 -2.37 -7.03 2.57
N GLN A 27 -1.59 -7.30 3.62
CA GLN A 27 -0.13 -7.13 3.60
C GLN A 27 0.61 -8.01 2.57
N LEU A 28 -0.03 -9.07 2.08
CA LEU A 28 0.52 -9.94 1.03
C LEU A 28 0.16 -9.43 -0.38
N GLY A 29 -0.69 -8.41 -0.50
CA GLY A 29 -1.19 -7.87 -1.76
C GLY A 29 -0.30 -6.76 -2.33
N VAL A 30 0.14 -6.95 -3.58
CA VAL A 30 0.84 -5.93 -4.38
C VAL A 30 -0.02 -5.62 -5.60
N PHE A 31 -0.49 -4.38 -5.72
CA PHE A 31 -1.45 -3.97 -6.76
C PHE A 31 -0.91 -2.86 -7.63
N ALA A 32 -1.41 -2.76 -8.86
CA ALA A 32 -1.04 -1.67 -9.74
C ALA A 32 -1.52 -0.32 -9.15
N ASP A 33 -0.65 0.68 -9.19
CA ASP A 33 -0.98 2.01 -8.71
C ASP A 33 -1.92 2.72 -9.68
N MET A 34 -3.18 2.86 -9.28
CA MET A 34 -4.21 3.54 -10.05
C MET A 34 -4.44 5.00 -9.58
N VAL A 35 -3.61 5.49 -8.66
CA VAL A 35 -3.69 6.85 -8.09
C VAL A 35 -2.62 7.74 -8.72
N ARG A 36 -1.39 7.23 -8.85
CA ARG A 36 -0.29 7.91 -9.54
C ARG A 36 -0.35 7.68 -11.06
N PRO A 37 0.06 8.67 -11.87
CA PRO A 37 0.34 8.44 -13.29
C PRO A 37 1.24 7.22 -13.51
N PHE A 38 0.90 6.38 -14.48
CA PHE A 38 1.72 5.24 -14.90
C PHE A 38 1.89 5.27 -16.42
N ALA A 39 2.86 4.52 -16.94
CA ALA A 39 3.20 4.52 -18.36
C ALA A 39 1.99 4.13 -19.23
N PRO A 40 1.46 5.05 -20.06
CA PRO A 40 0.12 4.92 -20.66
C PRO A 40 -0.01 3.78 -21.68
N ASP A 41 1.10 3.29 -22.24
CA ASP A 41 1.12 2.37 -23.38
C ASP A 41 1.48 0.92 -23.01
N VAL A 42 1.59 0.59 -21.72
CA VAL A 42 2.02 -0.77 -21.31
C VAL A 42 0.87 -1.77 -21.27
N ASN A 43 -0.37 -1.32 -20.98
CA ASN A 43 -1.54 -2.21 -20.95
C ASN A 43 -2.88 -1.47 -21.15
N PRO A 44 -3.29 -1.19 -22.40
CA PRO A 44 -4.44 -0.31 -22.69
C PRO A 44 -5.78 -0.78 -22.11
N GLU A 45 -5.94 -2.08 -21.83
CA GLU A 45 -7.16 -2.66 -21.24
C GLU A 45 -7.22 -2.52 -19.71
N VAL A 46 -6.06 -2.39 -19.05
CA VAL A 46 -5.94 -2.26 -17.59
C VAL A 46 -6.01 -0.79 -17.13
N ASN A 47 -6.06 0.13 -18.09
CA ASN A 47 -6.04 1.58 -17.86
C ASN A 47 -7.35 2.19 -17.29
N LEU A 48 -8.28 1.37 -16.81
CA LEU A 48 -9.49 1.85 -16.12
C LEU A 48 -9.33 1.70 -14.60
N GLY A 49 -8.34 2.42 -14.07
CA GLY A 49 -8.05 2.47 -12.65
C GLY A 49 -9.01 3.39 -11.90
N ASN A 50 -9.86 2.84 -11.04
CA ASN A 50 -10.64 3.66 -10.11
C ASN A 50 -9.78 4.03 -8.90
N ALA A 51 -9.06 5.16 -8.98
CA ALA A 51 -8.21 5.68 -7.91
C ALA A 51 -8.92 5.71 -6.54
N ALA A 52 -10.22 6.03 -6.52
CA ALA A 52 -11.02 6.04 -5.30
C ALA A 52 -11.19 4.64 -4.70
N GLN A 53 -11.36 3.60 -5.54
CA GLN A 53 -11.37 2.21 -5.06
C GLN A 53 -10.03 1.83 -4.44
N VAL A 54 -8.90 2.20 -5.06
CA VAL A 54 -7.58 1.93 -4.47
C VAL A 54 -7.44 2.60 -3.10
N LEU A 55 -7.79 3.89 -2.99
CA LEU A 55 -7.74 4.60 -1.71
C LEU A 55 -8.65 3.95 -0.66
N GLU A 56 -9.84 3.47 -1.02
CA GLU A 56 -10.70 2.69 -0.12
C GLU A 56 -10.08 1.37 0.32
N GLN A 57 -9.39 0.65 -0.57
CA GLN A 57 -8.68 -0.57 -0.20
C GLN A 57 -7.50 -0.27 0.75
N VAL A 58 -6.79 0.85 0.55
CA VAL A 58 -5.71 1.31 1.44
C VAL A 58 -6.27 1.64 2.82
N ARG A 59 -7.33 2.45 2.92
CA ARG A 59 -8.01 2.76 4.20
C ARG A 59 -8.42 1.51 4.95
N ALA A 60 -8.89 0.50 4.23
CA ALA A 60 -9.32 -0.75 4.82
C ALA A 60 -8.20 -1.73 5.18
N GLY A 61 -6.92 -1.38 4.99
CA GLY A 61 -5.78 -2.24 5.28
C GLY A 61 -5.66 -3.45 4.35
N ARG A 62 -6.22 -3.38 3.14
CA ARG A 62 -6.26 -4.48 2.16
C ARG A 62 -5.19 -4.38 1.06
N VAL A 63 -4.26 -3.45 1.19
CA VAL A 63 -3.14 -3.23 0.26
C VAL A 63 -1.83 -3.23 1.03
N GLY A 64 -0.87 -4.07 0.64
CA GLY A 64 0.47 -4.09 1.20
C GLY A 64 1.44 -3.21 0.43
N ALA A 65 1.32 -3.15 -0.90
CA ALA A 65 2.11 -2.24 -1.73
C ALA A 65 1.41 -1.87 -3.05
N LEU A 66 1.77 -0.69 -3.58
CA LEU A 66 1.42 -0.25 -4.94
C LEU A 66 2.68 -0.13 -5.80
N PHE A 67 2.59 -0.48 -7.09
CA PHE A 67 3.72 -0.41 -8.03
C PHE A 67 3.36 0.29 -9.35
N ASN A 68 4.38 0.70 -10.11
CA ASN A 68 4.32 1.40 -11.41
C ASN A 68 3.82 2.85 -11.43
N GLY A 69 3.37 3.38 -10.29
CA GLY A 69 3.02 4.80 -10.15
C GLY A 69 4.24 5.73 -10.10
N VAL A 70 4.15 6.87 -10.79
CA VAL A 70 5.16 7.94 -10.81
C VAL A 70 4.56 9.23 -10.23
N GLY A 71 5.33 9.98 -9.46
CA GLY A 71 4.89 11.24 -8.84
C GLY A 71 4.96 11.21 -7.32
N ALA A 72 5.64 12.20 -6.73
CA ALA A 72 5.87 12.24 -5.28
C ALA A 72 4.66 12.78 -4.51
N ALA A 73 3.87 13.67 -5.11
CA ALA A 73 2.73 14.31 -4.44
C ALA A 73 1.61 13.29 -4.17
N GLU A 74 1.21 12.54 -5.20
CA GLU A 74 0.19 11.51 -5.10
C GLU A 74 0.70 10.30 -4.31
N GLY A 75 1.99 9.94 -4.45
CA GLY A 75 2.61 8.91 -3.61
C GLY A 75 2.56 9.26 -2.12
N ARG A 76 2.80 10.53 -1.78
CA ARG A 76 2.67 11.03 -0.42
C ARG A 76 1.22 10.98 0.07
N GLU A 77 0.25 11.26 -0.79
CA GLU A 77 -1.16 11.20 -0.43
C GLU A 77 -1.61 9.76 -0.15
N ILE A 78 -1.20 8.78 -0.97
CA ILE A 78 -1.46 7.35 -0.70
C ILE A 78 -0.85 6.96 0.65
N GLN A 79 0.40 7.37 0.91
CA GLN A 79 1.07 7.06 2.17
C GLN A 79 0.38 7.70 3.37
N ARG A 80 -0.11 8.93 3.20
CA ARG A 80 -0.90 9.63 4.21
C ARG A 80 -2.16 8.84 4.54
N VAL A 81 -2.89 8.35 3.53
CA VAL A 81 -4.07 7.50 3.72
C VAL A 81 -3.73 6.20 4.45
N ALA A 82 -2.64 5.52 4.07
CA ALA A 82 -2.19 4.31 4.76
C ALA A 82 -1.88 4.55 6.25
N VAL A 83 -1.16 5.64 6.56
CA VAL A 83 -0.68 5.94 7.92
C VAL A 83 -1.77 6.58 8.79
N GLU A 84 -2.57 7.49 8.26
CA GLU A 84 -3.50 8.32 9.03
C GLU A 84 -4.95 7.83 9.00
N GLU A 85 -5.35 7.09 7.97
CA GLU A 85 -6.76 6.71 7.76
C GLU A 85 -7.01 5.20 7.87
N SER A 86 -5.97 4.37 7.93
CA SER A 86 -6.11 2.94 8.20
C SER A 86 -6.05 2.64 9.70
N ARG A 87 -6.69 1.54 10.14
CA ARG A 87 -6.81 1.18 11.56
C ARG A 87 -5.47 1.03 12.29
N LEU A 88 -4.46 0.47 11.62
CA LEU A 88 -3.15 0.18 12.21
C LEU A 88 -2.03 1.10 11.70
N GLY A 89 -2.31 1.97 10.73
CA GLY A 89 -1.32 2.90 10.19
C GLY A 89 -0.10 2.24 9.55
N ILE A 90 -0.27 1.04 8.96
CA ILE A 90 0.84 0.31 8.35
C ILE A 90 1.21 1.02 7.03
N PRO A 91 2.48 1.45 6.86
CA PRO A 91 2.94 2.18 5.70
C PRO A 91 3.10 1.32 4.44
#